data_AF-A0ABD7C4T7-F1
#
_entry.id   AF-A0ABD7C4T7-F1
#
_cell.length_a   1.000
_cell.length_b   1.000
_cell.length_c   1.000
_cell.angle_alpha   90.00
_cell.angle_beta   90.00
_cell.angle_gamma   90.00
#
_symmetry.space_group_name_H-M   'P 1'
#
loop_
_entity.id
_entity.type
_entity.pdbx_description
1 polymer ?
#
loop_
_entity_poly.entity_id
_entity_poly.type
_entity_poly.pdbx_seq_one_letter_code
_entity_poly.pdbx_strand_id
1 'polypeptide(L)'
;MQRRDFIRNASLALAAFGLPSLPACAASKSGQMGLRRLGQPQPFDFATLKGQARALAQAPYKSHKRVLPGRLEGLDWDQYQSIGYRQDHALWADQPGKFQAKFFHLGLYFHSPVRMFDVVDGKAQELAYDGAAFNYGKSGIKDGELPADLGFAGFRLNTRKDTDRDFAAFLGASYFRAVGKEGQYGQSARGLAIDTGMGKPEEFPDFIAYYLEQPSADSETIVVYGLLDSPSVAGAYRFAITNGDVLLMDIDSALYPRKAIERLGIAPCTSMYQVGENDRRMAWDWRPEIHDTDGLSLWTGAGEWIWRPLLNPRNLRFNMFVDRNPRGFGLLQRDRNFDHYQDDGVFYEKRPCLWVEPKGEWGEGSVQLVEIPTVDETFDNIVAFWNPKEKPQPGQELLVGYRLYWGAEPPARPPLAHCVASRTGLGGVVGKKREYFSWRFAVDFEGGELARLIDKGEVEAVVEASRGRVEIVSARPLREINGYRAMFDLVPLEGSTEQIDIRLFLRSGGKTLTETWLYQYTPPPAGAPERTLY
;
A
#
# COMPACT_ATOMS: atom_id res chain seq x y z
N MET A 1 28.42 -9.45 51.36
CA MET A 1 29.57 -9.02 52.19
C MET A 1 30.85 -9.39 51.45
N GLN A 2 31.74 -8.41 51.24
CA GLN A 2 33.22 -8.43 51.25
C GLN A 2 33.93 -9.76 50.93
N ARG A 3 35.02 -9.89 50.18
CA ARG A 3 36.14 -9.05 49.67
C ARG A 3 36.94 -10.02 48.78
N ARG A 4 37.37 -9.67 47.56
CA ARG A 4 38.66 -9.05 47.24
C ARG A 4 39.89 -9.92 47.57
N ASP A 5 40.81 -9.94 46.60
CA ASP A 5 42.27 -10.08 46.77
C ASP A 5 42.84 -11.52 46.91
N PHE A 6 44.00 -11.92 46.38
CA PHE A 6 45.04 -11.30 45.55
C PHE A 6 46.14 -12.38 45.34
N ILE A 7 46.50 -12.64 44.08
CA ILE A 7 47.86 -12.66 43.49
C ILE A 7 49.05 -13.42 44.16
N ARG A 8 49.98 -13.87 43.28
CA ARG A 8 51.43 -14.22 43.46
C ARG A 8 51.73 -15.65 43.98
N ASN A 9 52.79 -16.37 43.61
CA ASN A 9 54.05 -16.19 42.85
C ASN A 9 54.56 -17.64 42.56
N ALA A 10 55.04 -18.01 41.36
CA ALA A 10 56.37 -17.80 40.78
C ALA A 10 57.51 -18.70 41.35
N SER A 11 58.06 -19.60 40.49
CA SER A 11 59.48 -20.07 40.43
C SER A 11 59.58 -21.26 39.44
N LEU A 12 60.07 -21.17 38.18
CA LEU A 12 61.42 -20.95 37.59
C LEU A 12 62.50 -22.02 37.92
N ALA A 13 62.81 -22.89 36.93
CA ALA A 13 64.16 -23.44 36.63
C ALA A 13 64.16 -24.19 35.27
N LEU A 14 64.78 -23.63 34.21
CA LEU A 14 65.98 -24.11 33.44
C LEU A 14 65.98 -25.61 33.05
N ALA A 15 66.29 -26.08 31.83
CA ALA A 15 66.69 -25.50 30.54
C ALA A 15 66.76 -26.64 29.48
N ALA A 16 66.72 -26.24 28.20
CA ALA A 16 67.35 -26.87 27.03
C ALA A 16 66.52 -27.76 26.07
N PHE A 17 66.61 -27.34 24.79
CA PHE A 17 66.36 -28.01 23.51
C PHE A 17 64.95 -28.05 22.90
N GLY A 18 64.81 -27.35 21.77
CA GLY A 18 63.94 -27.75 20.66
C GLY A 18 62.73 -26.86 20.40
N LEU A 19 62.87 -25.86 19.52
CA LEU A 19 61.73 -25.33 18.76
C LEU A 19 61.24 -26.43 17.80
N PRO A 20 59.94 -26.73 17.79
CA PRO A 20 59.14 -26.30 16.64
C PRO A 20 57.80 -25.67 17.05
N SER A 21 57.49 -24.55 16.40
CA SER A 21 56.14 -24.02 16.13
C SER A 21 55.09 -24.18 17.25
N LEU A 22 54.95 -23.15 18.09
CA LEU A 22 53.72 -22.93 18.83
C LEU A 22 52.57 -22.70 17.83
N PRO A 23 51.41 -23.39 17.97
CA PRO A 23 50.21 -22.92 17.32
C PRO A 23 49.93 -21.53 17.86
N ALA A 24 49.82 -20.55 16.95
CA ALA A 24 49.34 -19.23 17.30
C ALA A 24 48.09 -19.41 18.18
N CYS A 25 48.13 -18.83 19.37
CA CYS A 25 46.95 -18.64 20.18
C CYS A 25 45.84 -18.18 19.23
N ALA A 26 44.78 -18.98 19.16
CA ALA A 26 43.54 -18.53 18.57
C ALA A 26 43.16 -17.26 19.33
N ALA A 27 43.56 -16.11 18.78
CA ALA A 27 42.82 -14.88 19.00
C ALA A 27 41.42 -15.25 18.56
N SER A 28 40.56 -15.49 19.55
CA SER A 28 39.13 -15.45 19.39
C SER A 28 38.87 -14.20 18.57
N LYS A 29 38.58 -14.38 17.28
CA LYS A 29 37.97 -13.32 16.48
C LYS A 29 36.74 -12.97 17.29
N SER A 30 36.79 -11.85 18.00
CA SER A 30 35.60 -11.11 18.35
C SER A 30 34.82 -11.02 17.04
N GLY A 31 33.77 -11.83 16.92
CA GLY A 31 32.98 -11.93 15.71
C GLY A 31 32.66 -10.52 15.28
N GLN A 32 33.00 -10.17 14.05
CA GLN A 32 32.66 -8.87 13.50
C GLN A 32 31.13 -8.84 13.48
N MET A 33 30.53 -8.23 14.50
CA MET A 33 29.08 -8.09 14.61
C MET A 33 28.64 -7.13 13.52
N GLY A 34 27.95 -7.64 12.50
CA GLY A 34 27.50 -6.85 11.35
C GLY A 34 27.44 -7.65 10.06
N LEU A 35 26.65 -7.17 9.10
CA LEU A 35 26.45 -7.82 7.80
C LEU A 35 27.75 -7.90 7.00
N ARG A 36 28.05 -9.09 6.48
CA ARG A 36 29.17 -9.30 5.57
C ARG A 36 28.88 -8.62 4.22
N ARG A 37 29.84 -7.83 3.73
CA ARG A 37 29.78 -7.21 2.40
C ARG A 37 30.52 -8.05 1.36
N LEU A 38 29.99 -8.12 0.14
CA LEU A 38 30.52 -8.89 -0.98
C LEU A 38 31.18 -7.97 -2.02
N GLY A 39 32.25 -8.46 -2.63
CA GLY A 39 32.96 -7.73 -3.69
C GLY A 39 33.60 -6.42 -3.23
N GLN A 40 34.07 -5.61 -4.19
CA GLN A 40 34.58 -4.26 -3.96
C GLN A 40 33.47 -3.23 -4.21
N PRO A 41 33.40 -2.13 -3.44
CA PRO A 41 32.45 -1.05 -3.70
C PRO A 41 32.56 -0.51 -5.13
N GLN A 42 31.43 -0.37 -5.82
CA GLN A 42 31.36 0.13 -7.20
C GLN A 42 30.67 1.49 -7.25
N PRO A 43 31.12 2.44 -8.09
CA PRO A 43 30.39 3.69 -8.32
C PRO A 43 28.93 3.43 -8.67
N PHE A 44 28.03 4.18 -8.06
CA PHE A 44 26.60 3.99 -8.19
C PHE A 44 25.85 5.32 -8.14
N ASP A 45 24.89 5.46 -9.04
CA ASP A 45 23.90 6.52 -9.06
C ASP A 45 22.62 6.03 -9.77
N PHE A 46 21.59 6.86 -9.79
CA PHE A 46 20.33 6.50 -10.45
C PHE A 46 20.47 6.30 -11.96
N ALA A 47 21.40 7.01 -12.61
CA ALA A 47 21.66 6.85 -14.05
C ALA A 47 22.21 5.45 -14.38
N THR A 48 23.11 4.95 -13.53
CA THR A 48 23.65 3.59 -13.61
C THR A 48 22.53 2.56 -13.47
N LEU A 49 21.61 2.76 -12.52
CA LEU A 49 20.47 1.86 -12.33
C LEU A 49 19.50 1.85 -13.53
N LYS A 50 19.22 3.02 -14.10
CA LYS A 50 18.45 3.14 -15.35
C LYS A 50 19.12 2.37 -16.50
N GLY A 51 20.45 2.46 -16.60
CA GLY A 51 21.23 1.68 -17.55
C GLY A 51 21.08 0.16 -17.36
N GLN A 52 21.10 -0.32 -16.11
CA GLN A 52 20.87 -1.74 -15.77
C GLN A 52 19.46 -2.19 -16.17
N ALA A 53 18.43 -1.41 -15.84
CA ALA A 53 17.04 -1.72 -16.20
C ALA A 53 16.85 -1.76 -17.72
N ARG A 54 17.42 -0.80 -18.46
CA ARG A 54 17.38 -0.78 -19.92
C ARG A 54 18.06 -2.01 -20.53
N ALA A 55 19.22 -2.41 -20.01
CA ALA A 55 19.93 -3.60 -20.45
C ALA A 55 19.12 -4.88 -20.18
N LEU A 56 18.46 -4.97 -19.01
CA LEU A 56 17.54 -6.06 -18.71
C LEU A 56 16.46 -6.15 -19.77
N ALA A 57 15.76 -5.04 -20.07
CA ALA A 57 14.66 -4.99 -21.04
C ALA A 57 15.04 -5.45 -22.46
N GLN A 58 16.32 -5.36 -22.82
CA GLN A 58 16.83 -5.77 -24.14
C GLN A 58 17.18 -7.26 -24.24
N ALA A 59 17.26 -7.98 -23.12
CA ALA A 59 17.47 -9.43 -23.09
C ALA A 59 16.12 -10.18 -23.00
N PRO A 60 16.05 -11.50 -23.22
CA PRO A 60 14.88 -12.30 -22.82
C PRO A 60 14.71 -12.31 -21.29
N TYR A 61 13.48 -12.21 -20.80
CA TYR A 61 13.17 -12.33 -19.37
C TYR A 61 13.59 -13.71 -18.83
N LYS A 62 14.13 -13.72 -17.61
CA LYS A 62 14.40 -14.93 -16.84
C LYS A 62 13.73 -14.82 -15.49
N SER A 63 12.98 -15.85 -15.10
CA SER A 63 12.33 -15.89 -13.81
C SER A 63 13.35 -15.83 -12.67
N HIS A 64 13.07 -14.96 -11.69
CA HIS A 64 13.87 -14.83 -10.46
C HIS A 64 13.38 -15.76 -9.34
N LYS A 65 12.25 -16.44 -9.55
CA LYS A 65 11.70 -17.41 -8.59
C LYS A 65 12.66 -18.60 -8.43
N ARG A 66 13.02 -18.92 -7.19
CA ARG A 66 13.78 -20.13 -6.84
C ARG A 66 12.88 -21.22 -6.28
N VAL A 67 13.35 -22.46 -6.37
CA VAL A 67 12.84 -23.55 -5.53
C VAL A 67 13.58 -23.46 -4.21
N LEU A 68 12.86 -23.30 -3.10
CA LEU A 68 13.48 -23.19 -1.79
C LEU A 68 13.78 -24.59 -1.21
N PRO A 69 14.71 -24.70 -0.25
CA PRO A 69 14.86 -25.91 0.54
C PRO A 69 13.52 -26.39 1.11
N GLY A 70 13.28 -27.71 1.13
CA GLY A 70 11.97 -28.27 1.47
C GLY A 70 11.41 -27.83 2.84
N ARG A 71 12.29 -27.52 3.81
CA ARG A 71 11.86 -26.96 5.10
C ARG A 71 11.23 -25.57 4.97
N LEU A 72 11.71 -24.72 4.05
CA LEU A 72 11.16 -23.39 3.81
C LEU A 72 9.87 -23.43 2.98
N GLU A 73 9.78 -24.36 2.02
CA GLU A 73 8.56 -24.61 1.23
C GLU A 73 7.40 -25.14 2.10
N GLY A 74 7.73 -25.89 3.17
CA GLY A 74 6.76 -26.49 4.08
C GLY A 74 6.38 -25.64 5.29
N LEU A 75 6.83 -24.37 5.36
CA LEU A 75 6.46 -23.50 6.48
C LEU A 75 4.97 -23.17 6.43
N ASP A 76 4.30 -23.29 7.58
CA ASP A 76 3.01 -22.65 7.80
C ASP A 76 3.18 -21.17 8.21
N TRP A 77 2.05 -20.45 8.34
CA TRP A 77 2.04 -19.03 8.68
C TRP A 77 2.70 -18.75 10.04
N ASP A 78 2.35 -19.51 11.08
CA ASP A 78 2.85 -19.31 12.45
C ASP A 78 4.36 -19.59 12.53
N GLN A 79 4.82 -20.62 11.81
CA GLN A 79 6.23 -20.96 11.69
C GLN A 79 7.01 -19.83 10.98
N TYR A 80 6.50 -19.31 9.87
CA TYR A 80 7.13 -18.20 9.14
C TYR A 80 7.18 -16.93 9.99
N GLN A 81 6.07 -16.55 10.64
CA GLN A 81 6.00 -15.37 11.50
C GLN A 81 6.97 -15.44 12.68
N SER A 82 7.29 -16.64 13.15
CA SER A 82 8.25 -16.84 14.24
C SER A 82 9.71 -16.54 13.87
N ILE A 83 10.03 -16.38 12.58
CA ILE A 83 11.37 -16.03 12.11
C ILE A 83 11.59 -14.53 12.28
N GLY A 84 12.39 -14.15 13.27
CA GLY A 84 12.74 -12.77 13.60
C GLY A 84 14.10 -12.35 13.05
N TYR A 85 14.27 -11.08 12.69
CA TYR A 85 15.58 -10.52 12.35
C TYR A 85 16.27 -9.97 13.62
N ARG A 86 17.55 -10.29 13.82
CA ARG A 86 18.27 -9.87 15.01
C ARG A 86 18.66 -8.40 14.94
N GLN A 87 18.41 -7.67 16.02
CA GLN A 87 18.72 -6.25 16.12
C GLN A 87 20.22 -5.92 15.99
N ASP A 88 21.09 -6.81 16.45
CA ASP A 88 22.55 -6.66 16.36
C ASP A 88 23.13 -6.89 14.95
N HIS A 89 22.31 -7.33 14.00
CA HIS A 89 22.66 -7.48 12.59
C HIS A 89 22.03 -6.40 11.70
N ALA A 90 21.20 -5.50 12.26
CA ALA A 90 20.50 -4.49 11.46
C ALA A 90 21.49 -3.58 10.72
N LEU A 91 21.18 -3.29 9.46
CA LEU A 91 21.99 -2.38 8.66
C LEU A 91 21.96 -0.99 9.30
N TRP A 92 23.16 -0.40 9.44
CA TRP A 92 23.46 0.86 10.10
C TRP A 92 23.27 0.86 11.62
N ALA A 93 22.97 -0.25 12.31
CA ALA A 93 22.73 -0.27 13.76
C ALA A 93 23.83 0.39 14.61
N ASP A 94 25.09 0.28 14.17
CA ASP A 94 26.30 0.79 14.82
C ASP A 94 26.69 2.22 14.40
N GLN A 95 25.99 2.82 13.44
CA GLN A 95 26.30 4.16 12.92
C GLN A 95 25.50 5.27 13.64
N PRO A 96 25.96 6.53 13.65
CA PRO A 96 25.12 7.65 14.09
C PRO A 96 23.98 7.89 13.07
N GLY A 97 22.76 8.16 13.54
CA GLY A 97 21.64 8.50 12.66
C GLY A 97 20.27 8.21 13.25
N LYS A 98 19.22 8.37 12.46
CA LYS A 98 17.83 8.19 12.90
C LYS A 98 17.22 6.85 12.50
N PHE A 99 17.85 6.15 11.56
CA PHE A 99 17.26 5.00 10.89
C PHE A 99 18.16 3.77 10.91
N GLN A 100 17.53 2.62 10.66
CA GLN A 100 18.17 1.33 10.43
C GLN A 100 17.30 0.49 9.52
N ALA A 101 17.88 -0.53 8.88
CA ALA A 101 17.14 -1.49 8.08
C ALA A 101 17.30 -2.92 8.61
N LYS A 102 16.21 -3.70 8.53
CA LYS A 102 16.17 -5.13 8.81
C LYS A 102 15.70 -5.88 7.56
N PHE A 103 16.10 -7.13 7.42
CA PHE A 103 15.77 -7.91 6.23
C PHE A 103 14.72 -8.99 6.52
N PHE A 104 13.91 -9.30 5.51
CA PHE A 104 12.96 -10.41 5.55
C PHE A 104 13.61 -11.70 5.07
N HIS A 105 13.20 -12.81 5.65
CA HIS A 105 13.68 -14.16 5.31
C HIS A 105 12.83 -14.75 4.17
N LEU A 106 13.43 -15.53 3.28
CA LEU A 106 12.70 -16.30 2.25
C LEU A 106 11.88 -17.43 2.90
N GLY A 107 10.79 -17.84 2.27
CA GLY A 107 9.91 -18.88 2.79
C GLY A 107 8.44 -18.50 2.70
N LEU A 108 7.58 -19.50 2.97
CA LEU A 108 6.15 -19.39 2.71
C LEU A 108 5.91 -18.95 1.25
N TYR A 109 5.42 -17.73 1.01
CA TYR A 109 5.12 -17.20 -0.33
C TYR A 109 6.29 -16.46 -0.99
N PHE A 110 7.40 -16.24 -0.26
CA PHE A 110 8.53 -15.44 -0.72
C PHE A 110 9.65 -16.32 -1.25
N HIS A 111 9.60 -16.64 -2.55
CA HIS A 111 10.55 -17.56 -3.22
C HIS A 111 11.60 -16.85 -4.09
N SER A 112 11.47 -15.54 -4.31
CA SER A 112 12.38 -14.77 -5.14
C SER A 112 13.37 -14.01 -4.25
N PRO A 113 14.68 -14.33 -4.29
CA PRO A 113 15.67 -13.57 -3.55
C PRO A 113 15.80 -12.16 -4.14
N VAL A 114 15.99 -11.19 -3.26
CA VAL A 114 16.24 -9.79 -3.59
C VAL A 114 17.66 -9.45 -3.14
N ARG A 115 18.46 -8.93 -4.07
CA ARG A 115 19.84 -8.51 -3.77
C ARG A 115 19.80 -7.18 -3.01
N MET A 116 20.58 -7.08 -1.94
CA MET A 116 20.63 -5.88 -1.10
C MET A 116 22.00 -5.23 -1.22
N PHE A 117 22.03 -3.91 -1.35
CA PHE A 117 23.26 -3.14 -1.44
C PHE A 117 23.24 -1.99 -0.43
N ASP A 118 24.38 -1.77 0.22
CA ASP A 118 24.66 -0.59 1.03
C ASP A 118 25.38 0.43 0.14
N VAL A 119 24.88 1.66 0.09
CA VAL A 119 25.46 2.74 -0.72
C VAL A 119 26.05 3.81 0.21
N VAL A 120 27.36 3.97 0.14
CA VAL A 120 28.13 4.94 0.94
C VAL A 120 28.97 5.79 0.00
N ASP A 121 28.87 7.11 0.11
CA ASP A 121 29.61 8.08 -0.71
C ASP A 121 29.53 7.79 -2.23
N GLY A 122 28.32 7.48 -2.71
CA GLY A 122 28.07 7.17 -4.12
C GLY A 122 28.67 5.85 -4.60
N LYS A 123 28.97 4.91 -3.69
CA LYS A 123 29.46 3.57 -4.03
C LYS A 123 28.59 2.48 -3.41
N ALA A 124 28.09 1.58 -4.24
CA ALA A 124 27.30 0.43 -3.83
C ALA A 124 28.19 -0.79 -3.53
N GLN A 125 27.90 -1.49 -2.43
CA GLN A 125 28.49 -2.79 -2.11
C GLN A 125 27.40 -3.77 -1.70
N GLU A 126 27.42 -4.98 -2.25
CA GLU A 126 26.39 -5.99 -2.00
C GLU A 126 26.48 -6.54 -0.57
N LEU A 127 25.33 -6.76 0.06
CA LEU A 127 25.19 -7.37 1.38
C LEU A 127 24.96 -8.87 1.19
N ALA A 128 25.81 -9.67 1.82
CA ALA A 128 25.64 -11.12 1.83
C ALA A 128 24.45 -11.50 2.70
N TYR A 129 23.67 -12.48 2.22
CA TYR A 129 22.81 -13.23 3.13
C TYR A 129 23.63 -13.85 4.26
N ASP A 130 23.10 -13.75 5.48
CA ASP A 130 23.65 -14.37 6.67
C ASP A 130 22.53 -15.03 7.46
N GLY A 131 22.55 -16.36 7.51
CA GLY A 131 21.57 -17.12 8.29
C GLY A 131 21.66 -16.85 9.79
N ALA A 132 22.81 -16.39 10.29
CA ALA A 132 22.98 -16.02 11.70
C ALA A 132 22.33 -14.68 12.05
N ALA A 133 21.92 -13.88 11.05
CA ALA A 133 21.17 -12.64 11.26
C ALA A 133 19.71 -12.87 11.65
N PHE A 134 19.24 -14.12 11.64
CA PHE A 134 17.86 -14.49 11.94
C PHE A 134 17.77 -15.34 13.20
N ASN A 135 16.73 -15.12 13.99
CA ASN A 135 16.25 -16.04 15.02
C ASN A 135 15.10 -16.85 14.42
N TYR A 136 15.29 -18.16 14.32
CA TYR A 136 14.31 -19.05 13.69
C TYR A 136 13.13 -19.43 14.58
N GLY A 137 13.13 -19.04 15.86
CA GLY A 137 11.97 -19.16 16.74
C GLY A 137 11.37 -20.57 16.77
N LYS A 138 10.09 -20.67 16.39
CA LYS A 138 9.33 -21.94 16.35
C LYS A 138 9.24 -22.54 14.95
N SER A 139 9.94 -22.00 13.96
CA SER A 139 9.92 -22.49 12.57
C SER A 139 10.49 -23.91 12.42
N GLY A 140 11.21 -24.39 13.42
CA GLY A 140 11.89 -25.68 13.38
C GLY A 140 13.17 -25.69 12.52
N ILE A 141 13.56 -24.55 11.93
CA ILE A 141 14.85 -24.39 11.23
C ILE A 141 15.97 -24.28 12.26
N LYS A 142 17.07 -25.01 12.04
CA LYS A 142 18.27 -24.94 12.89
C LYS A 142 19.34 -24.04 12.28
N ASP A 143 20.15 -23.43 13.13
CA ASP A 143 21.29 -22.61 12.71
C ASP A 143 22.23 -23.40 11.79
N GLY A 144 22.58 -22.80 10.65
CA GLY A 144 23.46 -23.43 9.65
C GLY A 144 22.80 -24.49 8.77
N GLU A 145 21.50 -24.76 8.91
CA GLU A 145 20.77 -25.73 8.07
C GLU A 145 20.51 -25.21 6.65
N LEU A 146 20.49 -23.89 6.48
CA LEU A 146 20.14 -23.24 5.22
C LEU A 146 21.38 -22.92 4.35
N PRO A 147 21.26 -22.92 3.01
CA PRO A 147 22.35 -22.53 2.12
C PRO A 147 22.88 -21.12 2.39
N ALA A 148 24.19 -20.93 2.31
CA ALA A 148 24.84 -19.63 2.53
C ALA A 148 24.51 -18.58 1.44
N ASP A 149 23.97 -19.01 0.30
CA ASP A 149 23.57 -18.17 -0.84
C ASP A 149 22.04 -18.07 -1.00
N LEU A 150 21.27 -18.34 0.07
CA LEU A 150 19.80 -18.35 0.02
C LEU A 150 19.23 -17.01 -0.48
N GLY A 151 19.67 -15.90 0.11
CA GLY A 151 19.23 -14.54 -0.22
C GLY A 151 18.21 -13.97 0.78
N PHE A 152 17.90 -12.69 0.63
CA PHE A 152 16.86 -11.99 1.41
C PHE A 152 15.55 -11.94 0.62
N ALA A 153 14.40 -11.86 1.30
CA ALA A 153 13.09 -11.70 0.64
C ALA A 153 12.71 -10.23 0.38
N GLY A 154 13.30 -9.31 1.14
CA GLY A 154 12.89 -7.91 1.20
C GLY A 154 13.53 -7.21 2.38
N PHE A 155 13.13 -5.98 2.65
CA PHE A 155 13.62 -5.21 3.80
C PHE A 155 12.51 -4.35 4.42
N ARG A 156 12.77 -3.89 5.64
CA ARG A 156 11.93 -2.93 6.36
C ARG A 156 12.79 -1.87 7.02
N LEU A 157 12.21 -0.70 7.23
CA LEU A 157 12.86 0.48 7.78
C LEU A 157 12.29 0.77 9.16
N ASN A 158 13.18 0.96 10.12
CA ASN A 158 12.84 1.30 11.50
C ASN A 158 13.49 2.62 11.88
N THR A 159 12.87 3.33 12.82
CA THR A 159 13.57 4.41 13.51
C THR A 159 14.43 3.82 14.62
N ARG A 160 15.44 4.56 15.07
CA ARG A 160 16.18 4.15 16.29
C ARG A 160 15.37 4.27 17.57
N LYS A 161 14.32 5.10 17.56
CA LYS A 161 13.44 5.30 18.72
C LYS A 161 12.48 4.13 18.90
N ASP A 162 12.15 3.45 17.81
CA ASP A 162 11.28 2.28 17.79
C ASP A 162 11.83 1.25 16.81
N THR A 163 12.56 0.28 17.37
CA THR A 163 13.21 -0.78 16.60
C THR A 163 12.30 -1.96 16.31
N ASP A 164 11.14 -2.02 16.96
CA ASP A 164 10.23 -3.17 16.90
C ASP A 164 9.16 -2.95 15.84
N ARG A 165 8.66 -1.71 15.71
CA ARG A 165 7.72 -1.31 14.67
C ARG A 165 8.45 -0.66 13.51
N ASP A 166 8.34 -1.25 12.33
CA ASP A 166 8.80 -0.64 11.10
C ASP A 166 7.80 0.38 10.57
N PHE A 167 8.31 1.44 9.94
CA PHE A 167 7.48 2.50 9.35
C PHE A 167 7.30 2.34 7.84
N ALA A 168 8.11 1.48 7.20
CA ALA A 168 7.96 1.08 5.82
C ALA A 168 8.55 -0.33 5.61
N ALA A 169 7.91 -1.11 4.76
CA ALA A 169 8.30 -2.48 4.41
C ALA A 169 8.18 -2.72 2.90
N PHE A 170 9.20 -3.35 2.30
CA PHE A 170 9.30 -3.68 0.89
C PHE A 170 9.47 -5.19 0.77
N LEU A 171 8.41 -5.89 0.35
CA LEU A 171 8.35 -7.35 0.41
C LEU A 171 7.31 -7.91 -0.57
N GLY A 172 7.73 -8.87 -1.40
CA GLY A 172 6.85 -9.59 -2.34
C GLY A 172 6.58 -8.81 -3.64
N ALA A 173 6.89 -9.42 -4.78
CA ALA A 173 6.78 -8.79 -6.09
C ALA A 173 7.38 -7.36 -6.07
N SER A 174 6.58 -6.36 -6.43
CA SER A 174 6.96 -4.94 -6.35
C SER A 174 6.20 -4.18 -5.27
N TYR A 175 5.65 -4.88 -4.28
CA TYR A 175 4.85 -4.29 -3.21
C TYR A 175 5.71 -3.61 -2.15
N PHE A 176 5.13 -2.55 -1.59
CA PHE A 176 5.60 -1.93 -0.37
C PHE A 176 4.45 -1.30 0.42
N ARG A 177 4.63 -1.20 1.73
CA ARG A 177 3.70 -0.56 2.66
C ARG A 177 4.44 0.50 3.47
N ALA A 178 3.71 1.49 3.93
CA ALA A 178 4.21 2.46 4.91
C ALA A 178 3.09 2.94 5.83
N VAL A 179 3.48 3.58 6.93
CA VAL A 179 2.57 4.10 7.95
C VAL A 179 2.85 5.58 8.19
N GLY A 180 1.81 6.32 8.57
CA GLY A 180 1.96 7.65 9.18
C GLY A 180 2.14 7.54 10.69
N LYS A 181 1.81 8.63 11.39
CA LYS A 181 1.87 8.74 12.86
C LYS A 181 1.17 7.61 13.62
N GLU A 182 0.08 7.09 13.05
CA GLU A 182 -0.75 6.06 13.68
C GLU A 182 0.01 4.73 13.84
N GLY A 183 1.06 4.50 13.04
CA GLY A 183 1.91 3.32 13.16
C GLY A 183 1.23 1.99 12.82
N GLN A 184 0.09 2.03 12.12
CA GLN A 184 -0.70 0.86 11.75
C GLN A 184 -0.62 0.62 10.25
N TYR A 185 -0.30 -0.60 9.84
CA TYR A 185 -0.38 -0.98 8.42
C TYR A 185 -1.82 -1.22 7.99
N GLY A 186 -2.10 -0.87 6.74
CA GLY A 186 -3.30 -1.25 6.02
C GLY A 186 -2.97 -1.57 4.58
N GLN A 187 -3.42 -0.71 3.68
CA GLN A 187 -3.18 -0.83 2.26
C GLN A 187 -1.69 -0.83 1.86
N SER A 188 -1.44 -1.28 0.64
CA SER A 188 -0.14 -1.35 -0.01
C SER A 188 -0.07 -0.45 -1.24
N ALA A 189 1.14 -0.12 -1.64
CA ALA A 189 1.44 0.36 -2.98
C ALA A 189 2.28 -0.68 -3.72
N ARG A 190 2.40 -0.54 -5.04
CA ARG A 190 3.34 -1.33 -5.85
C ARG A 190 4.18 -0.43 -6.72
N GLY A 191 5.33 -0.92 -7.17
CA GLY A 191 6.11 -0.24 -8.19
C GLY A 191 5.28 -0.09 -9.48
N LEU A 192 4.62 -1.18 -9.90
CA LEU A 192 3.88 -1.21 -11.15
C LEU A 192 2.79 -2.29 -11.14
N ALA A 193 1.70 -2.05 -11.85
CA ALA A 193 0.64 -3.03 -12.10
C ALA A 193 0.53 -3.31 -13.62
N ILE A 194 0.32 -4.56 -14.02
CA ILE A 194 0.26 -4.96 -15.43
C ILE A 194 -0.92 -5.88 -15.66
N ASP A 195 -1.85 -5.46 -16.52
CA ASP A 195 -3.02 -6.22 -16.93
C ASP A 195 -3.97 -6.61 -15.77
N THR A 196 -3.91 -5.87 -14.66
CA THR A 196 -4.79 -6.04 -13.48
C THR A 196 -6.25 -5.89 -13.86
N GLY A 197 -7.12 -6.81 -13.40
CA GLY A 197 -8.56 -6.75 -13.63
C GLY A 197 -8.97 -6.95 -15.10
N MET A 198 -8.16 -7.66 -15.89
CA MET A 198 -8.48 -8.06 -17.26
C MET A 198 -9.02 -9.50 -17.32
N GLY A 199 -9.58 -9.92 -18.45
CA GLY A 199 -9.99 -11.31 -18.70
C GLY A 199 -8.83 -12.30 -18.93
N LYS A 200 -7.61 -11.93 -18.50
CA LYS A 200 -6.37 -12.71 -18.60
C LYS A 200 -5.58 -12.55 -17.29
N PRO A 201 -4.65 -13.46 -16.96
CA PRO A 201 -3.85 -13.34 -15.74
C PRO A 201 -3.10 -12.01 -15.66
N GLU A 202 -3.11 -11.41 -14.48
CA GLU A 202 -2.27 -10.25 -14.14
C GLU A 202 -0.79 -10.66 -14.13
N GLU A 203 0.08 -9.77 -14.59
CA GLU A 203 1.52 -9.92 -14.46
C GLU A 203 2.00 -9.10 -13.25
N PHE A 204 2.76 -9.73 -12.36
CA PHE A 204 3.31 -9.10 -11.15
C PHE A 204 4.82 -8.87 -11.32
N PRO A 205 5.28 -7.62 -11.52
CA PRO A 205 6.70 -7.33 -11.58
C PRO A 205 7.38 -7.49 -10.23
N ASP A 206 8.63 -7.96 -10.23
CA ASP A 206 9.45 -8.15 -9.02
C ASP A 206 10.47 -7.02 -8.88
N PHE A 207 10.65 -6.49 -7.66
CA PHE A 207 11.89 -5.79 -7.32
C PHE A 207 12.99 -6.82 -7.00
N ILE A 208 14.02 -6.88 -7.85
CA ILE A 208 15.07 -7.91 -7.80
C ILE A 208 16.35 -7.45 -7.10
N ALA A 209 16.51 -6.13 -6.93
CA ALA A 209 17.61 -5.55 -6.17
C ALA A 209 17.20 -4.21 -5.54
N TYR A 210 17.69 -3.96 -4.32
CA TYR A 210 17.60 -2.68 -3.65
C TYR A 210 18.97 -2.14 -3.27
N TYR A 211 19.12 -0.82 -3.43
CA TYR A 211 20.30 -0.06 -3.03
C TYR A 211 19.87 0.94 -1.97
N LEU A 212 20.33 0.74 -0.73
CA LEU A 212 19.96 1.56 0.42
C LEU A 212 21.08 2.58 0.64
N GLU A 213 20.78 3.85 0.41
CA GLU A 213 21.73 4.94 0.60
C GLU A 213 21.81 5.31 2.07
N GLN A 214 23.03 5.24 2.62
CA GLN A 214 23.28 5.57 4.02
C GLN A 214 22.90 7.05 4.25
N PRO A 215 21.87 7.33 5.08
CA PRO A 215 21.46 8.70 5.34
C PRO A 215 22.50 9.43 6.19
N SER A 216 22.60 10.76 6.05
CA SER A 216 23.35 11.57 7.01
C SER A 216 22.73 11.45 8.41
N ALA A 217 23.54 11.66 9.45
CA ALA A 217 23.11 11.44 10.83
C ALA A 217 21.90 12.31 11.25
N ASP A 218 21.73 13.48 10.64
CA ASP A 218 20.66 14.44 10.88
C ASP A 218 19.49 14.34 9.88
N SER A 219 19.61 13.53 8.82
CA SER A 219 18.57 13.39 7.80
C SER A 219 17.27 12.82 8.37
N GLU A 220 16.13 13.37 7.94
CA GLU A 220 14.79 12.78 8.14
C GLU A 220 14.36 11.92 6.93
N THR A 221 15.22 11.85 5.91
CA THR A 221 14.94 11.18 4.64
C THR A 221 15.93 10.04 4.41
N ILE A 222 15.42 8.88 4.00
CA ILE A 222 16.22 7.75 3.51
C ILE A 222 16.01 7.66 2.00
N VAL A 223 17.09 7.48 1.24
CA VAL A 223 17.00 7.20 -0.19
C VAL A 223 17.19 5.71 -0.43
N VAL A 224 16.26 5.11 -1.16
CA VAL A 224 16.31 3.72 -1.60
C VAL A 224 16.15 3.69 -3.12
N TYR A 225 16.93 2.87 -3.80
CA TYR A 225 16.74 2.60 -5.22
C TYR A 225 16.32 1.16 -5.45
N GLY A 226 15.40 0.92 -6.38
CA GLY A 226 14.87 -0.41 -6.70
C GLY A 226 15.04 -0.76 -8.18
N LEU A 227 15.57 -1.95 -8.47
CA LEU A 227 15.61 -2.53 -9.81
C LEU A 227 14.41 -3.47 -9.97
N LEU A 228 13.55 -3.20 -10.93
CA LEU A 228 12.35 -3.96 -11.23
C LEU A 228 12.54 -4.77 -12.52
N ASP A 229 12.09 -6.01 -12.52
CA ASP A 229 12.10 -6.88 -13.70
C ASP A 229 10.84 -7.73 -13.78
N SER A 230 10.37 -7.97 -15.00
CA SER A 230 9.18 -8.77 -15.28
C SER A 230 9.21 -9.29 -16.72
N PRO A 231 8.31 -10.23 -17.08
CA PRO A 231 8.17 -10.70 -18.46
C PRO A 231 7.96 -9.58 -19.49
N SER A 232 7.27 -8.50 -19.12
CA SER A 232 6.89 -7.42 -20.04
C SER A 232 7.68 -6.14 -19.91
N VAL A 233 8.37 -5.88 -18.79
CA VAL A 233 9.05 -4.61 -18.54
C VAL A 233 10.21 -4.78 -17.56
N ALA A 234 11.23 -3.95 -17.69
CA ALA A 234 12.19 -3.71 -16.61
C ALA A 234 12.14 -2.24 -16.22
N GLY A 235 12.47 -1.91 -14.98
CA GLY A 235 12.40 -0.54 -14.48
C GLY A 235 13.43 -0.22 -13.41
N ALA A 236 13.71 1.07 -13.25
CA ALA A 236 14.55 1.61 -12.19
C ALA A 236 13.75 2.62 -11.39
N TYR A 237 13.80 2.53 -10.07
CA TYR A 237 13.08 3.39 -9.14
C TYR A 237 14.05 4.07 -8.18
N ARG A 238 13.76 5.31 -7.83
CA ARG A 238 14.35 6.05 -6.72
C ARG A 238 13.23 6.47 -5.78
N PHE A 239 13.33 6.09 -4.52
CA PHE A 239 12.44 6.47 -3.43
C PHE A 239 13.20 7.38 -2.48
N ALA A 240 12.74 8.61 -2.28
CA ALA A 240 13.16 9.45 -1.16
C ALA A 240 12.05 9.43 -0.09
N ILE A 241 12.29 8.72 1.00
CA ILE A 241 11.30 8.39 2.03
C ILE A 241 11.55 9.29 3.24
N THR A 242 10.66 10.24 3.49
CA THR A 242 10.72 11.16 4.63
C THR A 242 9.71 10.72 5.68
N ASN A 243 10.22 10.30 6.84
CA ASN A 243 9.38 9.89 7.96
C ASN A 243 8.82 11.11 8.69
N GLY A 244 7.55 11.08 9.08
CA GLY A 244 6.86 12.20 9.72
C GLY A 244 5.43 11.83 10.10
N ASP A 245 4.65 12.81 10.58
CA ASP A 245 3.23 12.59 10.93
C ASP A 245 2.44 12.05 9.72
N VAL A 246 2.71 12.61 8.54
CA VAL A 246 2.40 12.02 7.24
C VAL A 246 3.72 11.62 6.60
N LEU A 247 3.90 10.34 6.32
CA LEU A 247 5.09 9.85 5.65
C LEU A 247 5.00 10.17 4.15
N LEU A 248 6.07 10.74 3.61
CA LEU A 248 6.20 11.09 2.19
C LEU A 248 7.20 10.15 1.51
N MET A 249 6.81 9.56 0.38
CA MET A 249 7.74 8.98 -0.58
C MET A 249 7.74 9.81 -1.86
N ASP A 250 8.84 10.50 -2.16
CA ASP A 250 9.06 11.15 -3.47
C ASP A 250 9.74 10.15 -4.41
N ILE A 251 9.06 9.79 -5.50
CA ILE A 251 9.40 8.67 -6.38
C ILE A 251 9.69 9.17 -7.79
N ASP A 252 10.80 8.68 -8.34
CA ASP A 252 11.14 8.76 -9.75
C ASP A 252 11.29 7.36 -10.31
N SER A 253 10.68 7.08 -11.46
CA SER A 253 10.85 5.81 -12.16
C SER A 253 11.20 5.98 -13.63
N ALA A 254 11.95 5.02 -14.15
CA ALA A 254 12.20 4.83 -15.57
C ALA A 254 11.81 3.40 -15.94
N LEU A 255 10.86 3.25 -16.87
CA LEU A 255 10.33 1.96 -17.30
C LEU A 255 10.69 1.69 -18.76
N TYR A 256 11.08 0.46 -19.05
CA TYR A 256 11.55 0.00 -20.34
C TYR A 256 10.74 -1.24 -20.76
N PRO A 257 9.67 -1.09 -21.54
CA PRO A 257 8.87 -2.22 -21.99
C PRO A 257 9.68 -3.16 -22.89
N ARG A 258 9.56 -4.46 -22.63
CA ARG A 258 10.10 -5.57 -23.45
C ARG A 258 9.15 -5.92 -24.60
N LYS A 259 7.85 -5.88 -24.30
CA LYS A 259 6.73 -6.16 -25.21
C LYS A 259 5.65 -5.10 -25.03
N ALA A 260 4.67 -5.06 -25.94
CA ALA A 260 3.53 -4.17 -25.78
C ALA A 260 2.71 -4.55 -24.54
N ILE A 261 2.30 -3.56 -23.74
CA ILE A 261 1.51 -3.76 -22.51
C ILE A 261 0.10 -3.21 -22.74
N GLU A 262 -0.91 -4.03 -22.46
CA GLU A 262 -2.31 -3.66 -22.72
C GLU A 262 -2.83 -2.68 -21.67
N ARG A 263 -2.58 -2.97 -20.39
CA ARG A 263 -2.92 -2.10 -19.26
C ARG A 263 -1.72 -1.94 -18.34
N LEU A 264 -1.11 -0.76 -18.36
CA LEU A 264 -0.07 -0.36 -17.42
C LEU A 264 -0.69 0.46 -16.30
N GLY A 265 -0.50 0.04 -15.04
CA GLY A 265 -0.90 0.79 -13.86
C GLY A 265 0.30 1.47 -13.20
N ILE A 266 0.31 2.79 -13.25
CA ILE A 266 1.28 3.69 -12.62
C ILE A 266 0.76 4.11 -11.24
N ALA A 267 1.67 4.15 -10.26
CA ALA A 267 1.38 4.44 -8.85
C ALA A 267 0.20 3.61 -8.30
N PRO A 268 0.23 2.27 -8.45
CA PRO A 268 -0.86 1.42 -8.00
C PRO A 268 -0.98 1.40 -6.48
N CYS A 269 -2.21 1.58 -6.01
CA CYS A 269 -2.67 1.37 -4.64
C CYS A 269 -3.41 0.03 -4.59
N THR A 270 -3.23 -0.76 -3.54
CA THR A 270 -3.90 -2.04 -3.31
C THR A 270 -4.42 -2.08 -1.88
N SER A 271 -5.70 -2.28 -1.71
CA SER A 271 -6.39 -2.18 -0.42
C SER A 271 -7.42 -3.30 -0.27
N MET A 272 -8.13 -3.29 0.85
CA MET A 272 -9.16 -4.25 1.20
C MET A 272 -10.44 -3.54 1.60
N TYR A 273 -11.59 -4.02 1.12
CA TYR A 273 -12.92 -3.60 1.54
C TYR A 273 -13.87 -4.81 1.59
N GLN A 274 -14.34 -5.18 2.78
CA GLN A 274 -15.29 -6.28 2.96
C GLN A 274 -16.72 -5.80 3.11
N VAL A 275 -16.94 -4.91 4.09
CA VAL A 275 -18.24 -4.45 4.58
C VAL A 275 -18.09 -3.04 5.13
N GLY A 276 -19.08 -2.20 4.89
CA GLY A 276 -19.14 -0.82 5.40
C GLY A 276 -20.57 -0.30 5.40
N GLU A 277 -20.77 0.96 5.78
CA GLU A 277 -22.11 1.58 5.89
C GLU A 277 -22.96 1.47 4.61
N ASN A 278 -22.31 1.51 3.45
CA ASN A 278 -22.92 1.49 2.13
C ASN A 278 -23.06 0.09 1.52
N ASP A 279 -22.31 -0.90 2.00
CA ASP A 279 -22.32 -2.27 1.49
C ASP A 279 -22.32 -3.30 2.62
N ARG A 280 -23.48 -3.93 2.80
CA ARG A 280 -23.74 -4.89 3.88
C ARG A 280 -23.88 -6.32 3.38
N ARG A 281 -23.48 -6.62 2.13
CA ARG A 281 -23.62 -7.98 1.55
C ARG A 281 -22.89 -9.04 2.38
N MET A 282 -21.78 -8.66 3.01
CA MET A 282 -20.87 -9.51 3.78
C MET A 282 -20.95 -9.23 5.29
N ALA A 283 -22.03 -8.60 5.75
CA ALA A 283 -22.22 -8.18 7.15
C ALA A 283 -22.74 -9.32 8.06
N TRP A 284 -21.98 -10.41 8.17
CA TRP A 284 -22.24 -11.52 9.11
C TRP A 284 -21.29 -11.53 10.32
N ASP A 285 -20.35 -10.59 10.35
CA ASP A 285 -19.47 -10.35 11.49
C ASP A 285 -20.16 -9.45 12.54
N TRP A 286 -19.59 -9.40 13.74
CA TRP A 286 -20.06 -8.52 14.82
C TRP A 286 -19.55 -7.08 14.64
N ARG A 287 -18.45 -6.89 13.91
CA ARG A 287 -17.90 -5.59 13.54
C ARG A 287 -18.82 -4.90 12.54
N PRO A 288 -19.17 -3.61 12.75
CA PRO A 288 -20.04 -2.90 11.82
C PRO A 288 -19.37 -2.66 10.45
N GLU A 289 -18.06 -2.43 10.43
CA GLU A 289 -17.25 -2.17 9.25
C GLU A 289 -15.92 -2.93 9.28
N ILE A 290 -15.47 -3.39 8.11
CA ILE A 290 -14.19 -4.12 7.93
C ILE A 290 -13.62 -3.72 6.57
N HIS A 291 -12.67 -2.79 6.59
CA HIS A 291 -11.96 -2.32 5.40
C HIS A 291 -10.73 -1.50 5.78
N ASP A 292 -9.78 -1.41 4.86
CA ASP A 292 -8.55 -0.63 4.99
C ASP A 292 -8.72 0.81 4.53
N THR A 293 -9.69 1.02 3.64
CA THR A 293 -10.03 2.30 3.00
C THR A 293 -11.51 2.31 2.62
N ASP A 294 -12.17 3.46 2.77
CA ASP A 294 -13.59 3.68 2.46
C ASP A 294 -13.88 3.93 0.97
N GLY A 295 -12.94 4.55 0.26
CA GLY A 295 -13.26 5.21 -1.00
C GLY A 295 -12.04 5.63 -1.82
N LEU A 296 -12.25 5.74 -3.12
CA LEU A 296 -11.33 6.39 -4.05
C LEU A 296 -11.66 7.89 -4.13
N SER A 297 -10.70 8.73 -3.78
CA SER A 297 -10.75 10.17 -4.03
C SER A 297 -9.94 10.54 -5.27
N LEU A 298 -10.46 11.47 -6.06
CA LEU A 298 -9.82 11.98 -7.27
C LEU A 298 -9.84 13.51 -7.24
N TRP A 299 -8.71 14.11 -7.61
CA TRP A 299 -8.62 15.52 -7.98
C TRP A 299 -8.23 15.59 -9.44
N THR A 300 -9.21 15.86 -10.30
CA THR A 300 -9.05 15.76 -11.76
C THR A 300 -8.19 16.89 -12.31
N GLY A 301 -7.67 16.72 -13.52
CA GLY A 301 -6.93 17.77 -14.22
C GLY A 301 -7.78 19.04 -14.44
N ALA A 302 -9.08 18.86 -14.67
CA ALA A 302 -10.07 19.93 -14.77
C ALA A 302 -10.39 20.61 -13.41
N GLY A 303 -9.89 20.08 -12.30
CA GLY A 303 -10.06 20.64 -10.95
C GLY A 303 -11.30 20.14 -10.21
N GLU A 304 -12.04 19.17 -10.76
CA GLU A 304 -13.15 18.52 -10.06
C GLU A 304 -12.61 17.62 -8.94
N TRP A 305 -13.25 17.64 -7.78
CA TRP A 305 -13.06 16.66 -6.73
C TRP A 305 -14.17 15.61 -6.82
N ILE A 306 -13.77 14.34 -6.84
CA ILE A 306 -14.69 13.20 -6.90
C ILE A 306 -14.39 12.28 -5.73
N TRP A 307 -15.45 11.77 -5.10
CA TRP A 307 -15.43 10.70 -4.13
C TRP A 307 -16.24 9.52 -4.64
N ARG A 308 -15.58 8.36 -4.77
CA ARG A 308 -16.18 7.08 -5.13
C ARG A 308 -16.05 6.13 -3.93
N PRO A 309 -17.08 6.00 -3.07
CA PRO A 309 -17.08 5.00 -1.99
C PRO A 309 -16.81 3.61 -2.57
N LEU A 310 -16.04 2.77 -1.89
CA LEU A 310 -15.73 1.40 -2.32
C LEU A 310 -16.87 0.44 -2.00
N LEU A 311 -16.88 -0.68 -2.72
CA LEU A 311 -17.86 -1.76 -2.60
C LEU A 311 -17.16 -3.11 -2.67
N ASN A 312 -17.82 -4.14 -2.14
CA ASN A 312 -17.45 -5.54 -2.30
C ASN A 312 -18.47 -6.22 -3.25
N PRO A 313 -18.36 -6.01 -4.57
CA PRO A 313 -19.38 -6.44 -5.53
C PRO A 313 -19.47 -7.97 -5.62
N ARG A 314 -20.59 -8.47 -6.18
CA ARG A 314 -20.76 -9.92 -6.44
C ARG A 314 -19.92 -10.43 -7.61
N ASN A 315 -19.56 -9.55 -8.53
CA ASN A 315 -18.77 -9.84 -9.72
C ASN A 315 -17.63 -8.82 -9.81
N LEU A 316 -16.54 -9.18 -10.50
CA LEU A 316 -15.46 -8.25 -10.81
C LEU A 316 -16.03 -6.96 -11.40
N ARG A 317 -15.70 -5.83 -10.80
CA ARG A 317 -16.12 -4.51 -11.25
C ARG A 317 -14.90 -3.68 -11.62
N PHE A 318 -15.06 -2.94 -12.72
CA PHE A 318 -14.02 -2.11 -13.29
C PHE A 318 -14.58 -0.72 -13.58
N ASN A 319 -13.88 0.29 -13.09
CA ASN A 319 -14.17 1.70 -13.31
C ASN A 319 -13.01 2.38 -14.01
N MET A 320 -13.32 3.31 -14.93
CA MET A 320 -12.34 4.11 -15.64
C MET A 320 -12.78 5.58 -15.61
N PHE A 321 -12.02 6.40 -14.90
CA PHE A 321 -12.22 7.85 -14.80
C PHE A 321 -11.26 8.52 -15.78
N VAL A 322 -11.74 8.81 -16.98
CA VAL A 322 -10.94 9.45 -18.05
C VAL A 322 -10.54 10.86 -17.62
N ASP A 323 -9.27 11.18 -17.76
CA ASP A 323 -8.73 12.47 -17.37
C ASP A 323 -7.50 12.83 -18.22
N ARG A 324 -7.06 14.08 -18.09
CA ARG A 324 -5.79 14.57 -18.61
C ARG A 324 -5.07 15.34 -17.52
N ASN A 325 -3.84 14.90 -17.19
CA ASN A 325 -3.02 15.50 -16.14
C ASN A 325 -3.77 15.56 -14.77
N PRO A 326 -4.14 14.41 -14.17
CA PRO A 326 -4.76 14.40 -12.85
C PRO A 326 -3.87 15.12 -11.83
N ARG A 327 -4.49 15.87 -10.91
CA ARG A 327 -3.78 16.58 -9.83
C ARG A 327 -3.47 15.66 -8.65
N GLY A 328 -4.26 14.60 -8.49
CA GLY A 328 -3.97 13.51 -7.57
C GLY A 328 -5.14 12.54 -7.46
N PHE A 329 -4.88 11.38 -6.87
CA PHE A 329 -5.89 10.39 -6.55
C PHE A 329 -5.41 9.50 -5.41
N GLY A 330 -6.31 8.82 -4.72
CA GLY A 330 -5.91 7.97 -3.61
C GLY A 330 -7.04 7.17 -3.01
N LEU A 331 -6.68 6.05 -2.39
CA LEU A 331 -7.61 5.27 -1.56
C LEU A 331 -7.52 5.82 -0.14
N LEU A 332 -8.63 6.36 0.35
CA LEU A 332 -8.69 7.08 1.62
C LEU A 332 -9.55 6.34 2.64
N GLN A 333 -9.12 6.42 3.90
CA GLN A 333 -9.86 6.00 5.09
C GLN A 333 -10.34 7.27 5.83
N ARG A 334 -11.49 7.79 5.40
CA ARG A 334 -12.17 8.95 5.97
C ARG A 334 -12.81 8.63 7.30
N ASP A 335 -13.39 7.43 7.47
CA ASP A 335 -13.94 7.01 8.74
C ASP A 335 -12.84 6.48 9.66
N ARG A 336 -12.65 7.17 10.77
CA ARG A 336 -11.62 6.85 11.77
C ARG A 336 -12.20 6.75 13.18
N ASN A 337 -13.51 6.59 13.31
CA ASN A 337 -14.15 6.41 14.60
C ASN A 337 -14.12 4.94 15.00
N PHE A 338 -13.44 4.62 16.11
CA PHE A 338 -13.38 3.25 16.64
C PHE A 338 -14.77 2.62 16.80
N ASP A 339 -15.80 3.40 17.12
CA ASP A 339 -17.16 2.88 17.33
C ASP A 339 -17.74 2.18 16.09
N HIS A 340 -17.27 2.54 14.90
CA HIS A 340 -17.75 1.97 13.64
C HIS A 340 -17.03 0.66 13.28
N TYR A 341 -15.89 0.36 13.90
CA TYR A 341 -15.11 -0.86 13.63
C TYR A 341 -15.15 -1.85 14.79
N GLN A 342 -15.07 -1.35 16.03
CA GLN A 342 -15.03 -2.14 17.27
C GLN A 342 -13.87 -3.15 17.36
N ASP A 343 -12.86 -3.08 16.48
CA ASP A 343 -11.75 -4.03 16.39
C ASP A 343 -10.50 -3.54 17.15
N ASP A 344 -10.22 -4.15 18.31
CA ASP A 344 -9.08 -3.82 19.19
C ASP A 344 -7.82 -4.68 18.93
N GLY A 345 -7.81 -5.47 17.86
CA GLY A 345 -6.66 -6.27 17.45
C GLY A 345 -5.95 -5.71 16.22
N VAL A 346 -6.73 -5.33 15.21
CA VAL A 346 -6.24 -4.97 13.87
C VAL A 346 -6.34 -3.46 13.61
N PHE A 347 -7.25 -2.76 14.30
CA PHE A 347 -7.37 -1.29 14.28
C PHE A 347 -7.56 -0.66 12.88
N TYR A 348 -8.61 -1.05 12.16
CA TYR A 348 -8.95 -0.53 10.83
C TYR A 348 -9.08 1.00 10.80
N GLU A 349 -9.59 1.61 11.87
CA GLU A 349 -9.75 3.06 12.02
C GLU A 349 -8.41 3.82 12.02
N LYS A 350 -7.30 3.11 12.27
CA LYS A 350 -5.93 3.66 12.30
C LYS A 350 -5.17 3.41 11.01
N ARG A 351 -5.70 2.63 10.06
CA ARG A 351 -5.02 2.34 8.79
C ARG A 351 -4.88 3.62 7.94
N PRO A 352 -3.77 3.81 7.20
CA PRO A 352 -3.45 5.08 6.58
C PRO A 352 -4.22 5.28 5.28
N CYS A 353 -4.64 6.52 5.02
CA CYS A 353 -4.88 7.01 3.68
C CYS A 353 -3.59 6.91 2.84
N LEU A 354 -3.74 6.71 1.54
CA LEU A 354 -2.66 6.77 0.54
C LEU A 354 -3.07 7.72 -0.56
N TRP A 355 -2.33 8.81 -0.71
CA TRP A 355 -2.56 9.81 -1.75
C TRP A 355 -1.39 9.86 -2.74
N VAL A 356 -1.71 9.76 -4.03
CA VAL A 356 -0.80 9.90 -5.16
C VAL A 356 -0.88 11.34 -5.68
N GLU A 357 0.26 12.02 -5.72
CA GLU A 357 0.43 13.32 -6.38
C GLU A 357 1.40 13.16 -7.57
N PRO A 358 0.92 13.28 -8.81
CA PRO A 358 1.78 13.28 -10.00
C PRO A 358 2.86 14.37 -9.98
N LYS A 359 4.09 14.03 -10.37
CA LYS A 359 5.13 15.01 -10.65
C LYS A 359 5.10 15.36 -12.13
N GLY A 360 4.64 16.57 -12.45
CA GLY A 360 4.51 17.05 -13.82
C GLY A 360 3.24 16.54 -14.51
N GLU A 361 3.24 16.57 -15.84
CA GLU A 361 2.09 16.22 -16.67
C GLU A 361 2.11 14.74 -17.09
N TRP A 362 1.10 13.97 -16.68
CA TRP A 362 0.96 12.56 -17.03
C TRP A 362 0.23 12.29 -18.36
N GLY A 363 -0.23 13.34 -19.03
CA GLY A 363 -0.93 13.26 -20.30
C GLY A 363 -2.36 12.75 -20.19
N GLU A 364 -2.88 12.25 -21.31
CA GLU A 364 -4.21 11.63 -21.38
C GLU A 364 -4.18 10.20 -20.86
N GLY A 365 -5.23 9.81 -20.15
CA GLY A 365 -5.37 8.47 -19.61
C GLY A 365 -6.60 8.36 -18.72
N SER A 366 -6.49 7.53 -17.70
CA SER A 366 -7.56 7.35 -16.74
C SER A 366 -7.03 6.89 -15.39
N VAL A 367 -7.66 7.34 -14.31
CA VAL A 367 -7.57 6.60 -13.05
C VAL A 367 -8.52 5.42 -13.17
N GLN A 368 -8.01 4.21 -12.93
CA GLN A 368 -8.79 2.98 -12.99
C GLN A 368 -8.94 2.40 -11.59
N LEU A 369 -10.11 1.84 -11.31
CA LEU A 369 -10.45 1.16 -10.06
C LEU A 369 -10.97 -0.24 -10.38
N VAL A 370 -10.42 -1.23 -9.70
CA VAL A 370 -10.80 -2.64 -9.78
C VAL A 370 -11.31 -3.06 -8.40
N GLU A 371 -12.54 -3.55 -8.35
CA GLU A 371 -13.17 -4.11 -7.14
C GLU A 371 -13.44 -5.59 -7.39
N ILE A 372 -12.74 -6.46 -6.66
CA ILE A 372 -12.80 -7.91 -6.77
C ILE A 372 -13.75 -8.44 -5.68
N PRO A 373 -14.65 -9.40 -5.98
CA PRO A 373 -15.45 -10.03 -4.95
C PRO A 373 -14.55 -10.75 -3.92
N THR A 374 -14.72 -10.44 -2.64
CA THR A 374 -14.09 -11.19 -1.56
C THR A 374 -15.12 -11.64 -0.53
N VAL A 375 -14.78 -12.68 0.22
CA VAL A 375 -15.52 -13.17 1.39
C VAL A 375 -14.72 -13.06 2.68
N ASP A 376 -13.45 -12.64 2.59
CA ASP A 376 -12.46 -12.72 3.66
C ASP A 376 -11.56 -11.48 3.63
N GLU A 377 -11.30 -10.92 4.81
CA GLU A 377 -10.48 -9.72 5.05
C GLU A 377 -8.98 -9.92 4.83
N THR A 378 -8.54 -11.17 4.72
CA THR A 378 -7.15 -11.52 4.45
C THR A 378 -6.72 -11.31 2.99
N PHE A 379 -7.67 -11.11 2.08
CA PHE A 379 -7.39 -10.85 0.67
C PHE A 379 -7.70 -9.39 0.29
N ASP A 380 -6.65 -8.67 -0.11
CA ASP A 380 -6.80 -7.36 -0.77
C ASP A 380 -7.64 -7.53 -2.05
N ASN A 381 -8.72 -6.75 -2.15
CA ASN A 381 -9.70 -6.87 -3.23
C ASN A 381 -9.97 -5.54 -3.96
N ILE A 382 -9.20 -4.50 -3.64
CA ILE A 382 -9.31 -3.17 -4.22
C ILE A 382 -7.99 -2.79 -4.87
N VAL A 383 -8.02 -2.33 -6.12
CA VAL A 383 -6.83 -1.81 -6.80
C VAL A 383 -7.16 -0.51 -7.52
N ALA A 384 -6.36 0.54 -7.30
CA ALA A 384 -6.48 1.81 -8.04
C ALA A 384 -5.13 2.22 -8.63
N PHE A 385 -5.11 2.73 -9.86
CA PHE A 385 -3.88 3.19 -10.53
C PHE A 385 -4.18 4.17 -11.67
N TRP A 386 -3.18 4.91 -12.11
CA TRP A 386 -3.24 5.64 -13.37
C TRP A 386 -2.87 4.73 -14.54
N ASN A 387 -3.68 4.71 -15.58
CA ASN A 387 -3.39 4.06 -16.84
C ASN A 387 -3.30 5.10 -17.97
N PRO A 388 -2.11 5.29 -18.56
CA PRO A 388 -1.96 6.15 -19.74
C PRO A 388 -2.81 5.63 -20.90
N LYS A 389 -3.34 6.56 -21.71
CA LYS A 389 -4.12 6.22 -22.91
C LYS A 389 -3.29 5.48 -23.95
N GLU A 390 -2.04 5.92 -24.12
CA GLU A 390 -1.11 5.30 -25.06
C GLU A 390 -0.46 4.07 -24.42
N LYS A 391 -0.58 2.94 -25.12
CA LYS A 391 -0.05 1.65 -24.66
C LYS A 391 1.48 1.64 -24.73
N PRO A 392 2.20 1.27 -23.66
CA PRO A 392 3.65 1.13 -23.68
C PRO A 392 4.11 0.17 -24.78
N GLN A 393 5.09 0.59 -25.57
CA GLN A 393 5.68 -0.20 -26.66
C GLN A 393 7.14 -0.57 -26.38
N PRO A 394 7.64 -1.68 -26.96
CA PRO A 394 9.04 -2.05 -26.89
C PRO A 394 9.97 -0.94 -27.35
N GLY A 395 11.09 -0.77 -26.65
CA GLY A 395 12.11 0.22 -26.99
C GLY A 395 11.81 1.66 -26.55
N GLN A 396 10.62 1.91 -25.99
CA GLN A 396 10.30 3.18 -25.34
C GLN A 396 11.01 3.31 -23.98
N GLU A 397 11.19 4.55 -23.56
CA GLU A 397 11.54 4.92 -22.19
C GLU A 397 10.39 5.75 -21.62
N LEU A 398 9.80 5.26 -20.52
CA LEU A 398 8.75 5.97 -19.80
C LEU A 398 9.35 6.52 -18.51
N LEU A 399 9.49 7.83 -18.42
CA LEU A 399 9.94 8.52 -17.21
C LEU A 399 8.72 9.05 -16.48
N VAL A 400 8.49 8.57 -15.27
CA VAL A 400 7.30 8.92 -14.49
C VAL A 400 7.70 9.22 -13.05
N GLY A 401 7.33 10.40 -12.57
CA GLY A 401 7.52 10.80 -11.18
C GLY A 401 6.18 11.00 -10.47
N TYR A 402 6.14 10.69 -9.18
CA TYR A 402 5.02 10.97 -8.28
C TYR A 402 5.47 11.04 -6.83
N ARG A 403 4.58 11.53 -5.96
CA ARG A 403 4.69 11.43 -4.52
C ARG A 403 3.59 10.56 -3.97
N LEU A 404 3.92 9.77 -2.95
CA LEU A 404 2.97 9.03 -2.14
C LEU A 404 2.95 9.59 -0.73
N TYR A 405 1.77 9.87 -0.20
CA TYR A 405 1.57 10.35 1.15
C TYR A 405 0.78 9.33 1.96
N TRP A 406 1.32 8.96 3.12
CA TRP A 406 0.76 7.94 4.01
C TRP A 406 0.45 8.56 5.38
N GLY A 407 -0.81 8.52 5.80
CA GLY A 407 -1.21 9.02 7.12
C GLY A 407 -2.73 9.08 7.28
N ALA A 408 -3.20 9.61 8.41
CA ALA A 408 -4.65 9.75 8.64
C ALA A 408 -5.35 10.65 7.61
N GLU A 409 -4.70 11.72 7.14
CA GLU A 409 -5.25 12.66 6.17
C GLU A 409 -4.30 12.85 4.97
N PRO A 410 -4.84 12.98 3.74
CA PRO A 410 -4.03 13.35 2.59
C PRO A 410 -3.59 14.83 2.66
N PRO A 411 -2.47 15.22 2.01
CA PRO A 411 -2.00 16.61 2.01
C PRO A 411 -2.90 17.55 1.20
N ALA A 412 -3.64 17.01 0.23
CA ALA A 412 -4.59 17.74 -0.60
C ALA A 412 -6.01 17.28 -0.26
N ARG A 413 -6.92 18.24 -0.10
CA ARG A 413 -8.34 18.02 0.18
C ARG A 413 -9.21 18.97 -0.64
N PRO A 414 -10.47 18.63 -0.92
CA PRO A 414 -11.39 19.56 -1.56
C PRO A 414 -11.53 20.84 -0.71
N PRO A 415 -11.49 22.03 -1.32
CA PRO A 415 -11.85 23.27 -0.63
C PRO A 415 -13.37 23.37 -0.38
N LEU A 416 -14.14 22.48 -1.00
CA LEU A 416 -15.58 22.30 -0.84
C LEU A 416 -15.88 21.36 0.33
N ALA A 417 -17.16 21.23 0.68
CA ALA A 417 -17.59 20.15 1.55
C ALA A 417 -17.33 18.77 0.93
N HIS A 418 -17.13 17.75 1.75
CA HIS A 418 -16.82 16.40 1.32
C HIS A 418 -17.76 15.39 1.98
N CYS A 419 -17.91 14.24 1.33
CA CYS A 419 -18.72 13.13 1.82
C CYS A 419 -18.05 12.50 3.05
N VAL A 420 -18.76 12.44 4.17
CA VAL A 420 -18.30 11.83 5.42
C VAL A 420 -18.98 10.50 5.72
N ALA A 421 -20.12 10.21 5.08
CA ALA A 421 -20.81 8.94 5.24
C ALA A 421 -21.70 8.63 4.03
N SER A 422 -21.85 7.34 3.72
CA SER A 422 -22.73 6.84 2.66
C SER A 422 -23.52 5.66 3.19
N ARG A 423 -24.84 5.82 3.31
CA ARG A 423 -25.74 4.78 3.81
C ARG A 423 -26.77 4.43 2.77
N THR A 424 -27.07 3.14 2.66
CA THR A 424 -28.08 2.68 1.70
C THR A 424 -29.05 1.68 2.33
N GLY A 425 -30.24 1.52 1.75
CA GLY A 425 -31.23 0.59 2.26
C GLY A 425 -32.54 0.62 1.48
N LEU A 426 -33.57 -0.02 2.01
CA LEU A 426 -34.90 -0.03 1.37
C LEU A 426 -35.51 1.39 1.33
N GLY A 427 -35.92 1.80 0.13
CA GLY A 427 -36.62 3.06 -0.09
C GLY A 427 -38.08 3.05 0.39
N GLY A 428 -38.80 4.12 0.08
CA GLY A 428 -40.19 4.35 0.45
C GLY A 428 -40.36 5.29 1.65
N VAL A 429 -41.57 5.82 1.81
CA VAL A 429 -41.91 6.74 2.90
C VAL A 429 -42.23 5.94 4.16
N VAL A 430 -41.58 6.31 5.28
CA VAL A 430 -41.82 5.66 6.58
C VAL A 430 -43.31 5.70 6.93
N GLY A 431 -43.86 4.56 7.36
CA GLY A 431 -45.27 4.42 7.71
C GLY A 431 -46.24 4.28 6.52
N LYS A 432 -45.75 4.28 5.26
CA LYS A 432 -46.56 3.97 4.08
C LYS A 432 -46.21 2.59 3.53
N LYS A 433 -47.24 1.86 3.10
CA LYS A 433 -47.07 0.60 2.38
C LYS A 433 -46.32 0.87 1.06
N ARG A 434 -45.37 0.01 0.72
CA ARG A 434 -44.61 0.10 -0.53
C ARG A 434 -45.41 -0.53 -1.66
N GLU A 435 -45.55 0.18 -2.77
CA GLU A 435 -46.22 -0.32 -3.97
C GLU A 435 -45.24 -0.88 -5.01
N TYR A 436 -43.98 -0.45 -4.95
CA TYR A 436 -42.88 -0.92 -5.79
C TYR A 436 -41.55 -0.88 -5.04
N PHE A 437 -40.54 -1.55 -5.59
CA PHE A 437 -39.20 -1.56 -5.05
C PHE A 437 -38.47 -0.25 -5.38
N SER A 438 -37.88 0.36 -4.37
CA SER A 438 -36.91 1.45 -4.52
C SER A 438 -35.78 1.27 -3.51
N TRP A 439 -34.61 1.81 -3.82
CA TRP A 439 -33.43 1.78 -2.95
C TRP A 439 -33.06 3.20 -2.52
N ARG A 440 -32.95 3.41 -1.21
CA ARG A 440 -32.59 4.69 -0.60
C ARG A 440 -31.09 4.85 -0.53
N PHE A 441 -30.65 6.07 -0.79
CA PHE A 441 -29.32 6.57 -0.49
C PHE A 441 -29.44 7.75 0.47
N ALA A 442 -28.62 7.74 1.52
CA ALA A 442 -28.42 8.85 2.44
C ALA A 442 -26.93 9.16 2.48
N VAL A 443 -26.55 10.32 1.96
CA VAL A 443 -25.15 10.75 1.80
C VAL A 443 -24.94 12.02 2.60
N ASP A 444 -24.00 11.98 3.54
CA ASP A 444 -23.73 13.08 4.45
C ASP A 444 -22.50 13.85 3.99
N PHE A 445 -22.62 15.17 3.97
CA PHE A 445 -21.54 16.08 3.59
C PHE A 445 -21.23 17.05 4.73
N GLU A 446 -19.94 17.24 5.00
CA GLU A 446 -19.42 18.19 5.98
C GLU A 446 -18.34 19.08 5.36
N GLY A 447 -18.15 20.27 5.94
CA GLY A 447 -17.07 21.20 5.57
C GLY A 447 -17.52 22.32 4.64
N GLY A 448 -16.54 23.02 4.07
CA GLY A 448 -16.79 24.16 3.19
C GLY A 448 -17.69 25.22 3.84
N GLU A 449 -18.72 25.65 3.12
CA GLU A 449 -19.68 26.67 3.60
C GLU A 449 -20.97 26.06 4.19
N LEU A 450 -21.11 24.73 4.25
CA LEU A 450 -22.37 24.06 4.62
C LEU A 450 -22.90 24.50 5.99
N ALA A 451 -22.03 24.53 7.00
CA ALA A 451 -22.41 24.94 8.36
C ALA A 451 -23.04 26.34 8.41
N ARG A 452 -22.63 27.25 7.51
CA ARG A 452 -23.15 28.63 7.46
C ARG A 452 -24.50 28.72 6.75
N LEU A 453 -24.86 27.73 5.94
CA LEU A 453 -26.11 27.70 5.18
C LEU A 453 -27.27 27.11 5.97
N ILE A 454 -26.99 26.41 7.08
CA ILE A 454 -28.00 25.92 8.01
C ILE A 454 -28.92 27.08 8.41
N ASP A 455 -30.23 26.89 8.19
CA ASP A 455 -31.31 27.86 8.45
C ASP A 455 -31.24 29.18 7.63
N LYS A 456 -30.30 29.32 6.69
CA LYS A 456 -30.04 30.59 5.97
C LYS A 456 -30.12 30.49 4.44
N GLY A 457 -29.90 29.32 3.87
CA GLY A 457 -29.84 29.13 2.42
C GLY A 457 -30.61 27.90 1.95
N GLU A 458 -31.13 27.99 0.72
CA GLU A 458 -31.66 26.83 0.01
C GLU A 458 -30.47 26.02 -0.54
N VAL A 459 -30.35 24.79 -0.05
CA VAL A 459 -29.37 23.81 -0.52
C VAL A 459 -30.13 22.74 -1.29
N GLU A 460 -29.67 22.46 -2.49
CA GLU A 460 -30.24 21.48 -3.40
C GLU A 460 -29.28 20.29 -3.54
N ALA A 461 -29.82 19.08 -3.51
CA ALA A 461 -29.11 17.88 -3.96
C ALA A 461 -29.37 17.68 -5.45
N VAL A 462 -28.32 17.79 -6.27
CA VAL A 462 -28.38 17.50 -7.70
C VAL A 462 -28.02 16.04 -7.88
N VAL A 463 -28.98 15.22 -8.33
CA VAL A 463 -28.82 13.78 -8.49
C VAL A 463 -29.07 13.39 -9.95
N GLU A 464 -28.11 12.67 -10.53
CA GLU A 464 -28.23 12.08 -11.86
C GLU A 464 -28.03 10.57 -11.73
N ALA A 465 -28.86 9.79 -12.43
CA ALA A 465 -28.74 8.33 -12.50
C ALA A 465 -28.75 7.90 -13.97
N SER A 466 -27.87 6.96 -14.34
CA SER A 466 -27.75 6.51 -15.74
C SER A 466 -28.98 5.73 -16.25
N ARG A 467 -29.77 5.16 -15.34
CA ARG A 467 -31.04 4.48 -15.63
C ARG A 467 -31.94 4.46 -14.39
N GLY A 468 -33.23 4.19 -14.60
CA GLY A 468 -34.24 4.24 -13.55
C GLY A 468 -34.76 5.65 -13.28
N ARG A 469 -35.52 5.81 -12.20
CA ARG A 469 -36.13 7.08 -11.78
C ARG A 469 -35.68 7.45 -10.38
N VAL A 470 -35.16 8.66 -10.20
CA VAL A 470 -34.85 9.23 -8.89
C VAL A 470 -36.10 9.92 -8.34
N GLU A 471 -36.37 9.75 -7.05
CA GLU A 471 -37.50 10.38 -6.36
C GLU A 471 -37.16 10.71 -4.90
N ILE A 472 -38.03 11.50 -4.25
CA ILE A 472 -37.90 11.88 -2.82
C ILE A 472 -36.54 12.56 -2.54
N VAL A 473 -36.02 13.29 -3.53
CA VAL A 473 -34.75 14.02 -3.39
C VAL A 473 -34.90 15.12 -2.35
N SER A 474 -33.95 15.20 -1.43
CA SER A 474 -33.85 16.29 -0.48
C SER A 474 -32.40 16.50 -0.05
N ALA A 475 -32.05 17.74 0.24
CA ALA A 475 -30.86 18.09 1.01
C ALA A 475 -31.33 18.76 2.30
N ARG A 476 -31.03 18.16 3.45
CA ARG A 476 -31.51 18.64 4.75
C ARG A 476 -30.33 18.93 5.68
N PRO A 477 -30.39 19.99 6.49
CA PRO A 477 -29.39 20.22 7.53
C PRO A 477 -29.28 18.99 8.45
N LEU A 478 -28.04 18.59 8.75
CA LEU A 478 -27.71 17.55 9.73
C LEU A 478 -26.80 18.21 10.78
N ARG A 479 -27.38 18.63 11.90
CA ARG A 479 -26.72 19.51 12.88
C ARG A 479 -25.60 18.81 13.62
N GLU A 480 -25.72 17.50 13.79
CA GLU A 480 -24.78 16.63 14.49
C GLU A 480 -23.39 16.63 13.84
N ILE A 481 -23.32 16.91 12.53
CA ILE A 481 -22.06 17.02 11.78
C ILE A 481 -21.86 18.44 11.20
N ASN A 482 -22.64 19.44 11.65
CA ASN A 482 -22.65 20.79 11.09
C ASN A 482 -22.73 20.82 9.53
N GLY A 483 -23.49 19.89 8.96
CA GLY A 483 -23.45 19.58 7.53
C GLY A 483 -24.84 19.39 6.94
N TYR A 484 -24.90 18.69 5.81
CA TYR A 484 -26.15 18.36 5.12
C TYR A 484 -26.20 16.89 4.74
N ARG A 485 -27.39 16.30 4.89
CA ARG A 485 -27.72 14.98 4.33
C ARG A 485 -28.47 15.16 3.02
N ALA A 486 -27.87 14.67 1.94
CA ALA A 486 -28.59 14.38 0.71
C ALA A 486 -29.30 13.03 0.86
N MET A 487 -30.59 12.98 0.58
CA MET A 487 -31.36 11.74 0.59
C MET A 487 -32.22 11.64 -0.65
N PHE A 488 -32.22 10.48 -1.30
CA PHE A 488 -33.06 10.19 -2.46
C PHE A 488 -33.31 8.69 -2.54
N ASP A 489 -34.40 8.32 -3.21
CA ASP A 489 -34.70 6.94 -3.56
C ASP A 489 -34.51 6.75 -5.07
N LEU A 490 -33.97 5.59 -5.43
CA LEU A 490 -33.79 5.16 -6.82
C LEU A 490 -34.73 3.99 -7.10
N VAL A 491 -35.62 4.19 -8.06
CA VAL A 491 -36.48 3.14 -8.61
C VAL A 491 -35.78 2.57 -9.84
N PRO A 492 -35.21 1.35 -9.76
CA PRO A 492 -34.61 0.72 -10.94
C PRO A 492 -35.68 0.36 -11.97
N LEU A 493 -35.26 0.10 -13.20
CA LEU A 493 -36.14 -0.51 -14.19
C LEU A 493 -36.63 -1.87 -13.68
N GLU A 494 -37.90 -2.19 -13.95
CA GLU A 494 -38.54 -3.39 -13.42
C GLU A 494 -37.75 -4.66 -13.81
N GLY A 495 -37.51 -5.55 -12.84
CA GLY A 495 -36.73 -6.77 -13.02
C GLY A 495 -35.23 -6.59 -13.35
N SER A 496 -34.76 -5.37 -13.63
CA SER A 496 -33.37 -5.15 -14.05
C SER A 496 -32.37 -5.38 -12.93
N THR A 497 -31.24 -5.98 -13.28
CA THR A 497 -30.03 -6.16 -12.47
C THR A 497 -28.84 -5.42 -13.08
N GLU A 498 -29.09 -4.58 -14.07
CA GLU A 498 -28.03 -3.79 -14.70
C GLU A 498 -27.49 -2.74 -13.72
N GLN A 499 -26.19 -2.49 -13.82
CA GLN A 499 -25.54 -1.47 -13.02
C GLN A 499 -26.10 -0.07 -13.34
N ILE A 500 -26.30 0.71 -12.28
CA ILE A 500 -26.75 2.10 -12.30
C ILE A 500 -25.63 2.96 -11.72
N ASP A 501 -25.16 3.90 -12.53
CA ASP A 501 -24.18 4.89 -12.11
C ASP A 501 -24.92 6.11 -11.59
N ILE A 502 -24.55 6.59 -10.42
CA ILE A 502 -25.21 7.70 -9.74
C ILE A 502 -24.19 8.80 -9.47
N ARG A 503 -24.55 10.02 -9.80
CA ARG A 503 -23.78 11.24 -9.53
C ARG A 503 -24.58 12.16 -8.62
N LEU A 504 -23.95 12.64 -7.55
CA LEU A 504 -24.55 13.53 -6.56
C LEU A 504 -23.58 14.64 -6.17
N PHE A 505 -24.07 15.87 -6.07
CA PHE A 505 -23.40 16.96 -5.37
C PHE A 505 -24.44 17.92 -4.78
N LEU A 506 -24.03 18.73 -3.81
CA LEU A 506 -24.86 19.80 -3.28
C LEU A 506 -24.53 21.14 -3.94
N ARG A 507 -25.55 21.96 -4.18
CA ARG A 507 -25.39 23.34 -4.64
C ARG A 507 -26.31 24.29 -3.90
N SER A 508 -26.01 25.59 -3.97
CA SER A 508 -26.94 26.66 -3.63
C SER A 508 -26.91 27.71 -4.74
N GLY A 509 -28.07 27.95 -5.35
CA GLY A 509 -28.16 28.72 -6.60
C GLY A 509 -27.23 28.13 -7.68
N GLY A 510 -26.36 28.96 -8.25
CA GLY A 510 -25.38 28.54 -9.26
C GLY A 510 -24.05 27.99 -8.70
N LYS A 511 -23.88 27.90 -7.38
CA LYS A 511 -22.59 27.55 -6.75
C LYS A 511 -22.59 26.12 -6.23
N THR A 512 -21.66 25.29 -6.71
CA THR A 512 -21.37 23.96 -6.15
C THR A 512 -20.76 24.09 -4.76
N LEU A 513 -21.27 23.30 -3.80
CA LEU A 513 -20.90 23.35 -2.39
C LEU A 513 -20.06 22.16 -1.93
N THR A 514 -20.15 21.03 -2.64
CA THR A 514 -19.46 19.78 -2.28
C THR A 514 -18.59 19.27 -3.42
N GLU A 515 -17.68 18.35 -3.10
CA GLU A 515 -17.17 17.40 -4.10
C GLU A 515 -18.33 16.59 -4.74
N THR A 516 -18.03 15.92 -5.84
CA THR A 516 -18.96 14.99 -6.50
C THR A 516 -18.87 13.62 -5.85
N TRP A 517 -19.98 13.14 -5.30
CA TRP A 517 -20.16 11.73 -4.94
C TRP A 517 -20.55 10.92 -6.18
N LEU A 518 -19.76 9.90 -6.53
CA LEU A 518 -20.04 8.96 -7.60
C LEU A 518 -20.21 7.56 -7.02
N TYR A 519 -21.28 6.86 -7.41
CA TYR A 519 -21.61 5.55 -6.87
C TYR A 519 -22.10 4.59 -7.92
N GLN A 520 -21.85 3.29 -7.74
CA GLN A 520 -22.33 2.24 -8.60
C GLN A 520 -23.21 1.25 -7.86
N TYR A 521 -24.48 1.28 -8.21
CA TYR A 521 -25.48 0.41 -7.62
C TYR A 521 -25.88 -0.70 -8.60
N THR A 522 -25.94 -1.93 -8.11
CA THR A 522 -26.49 -3.07 -8.86
C THR A 522 -27.75 -3.52 -8.14
N PRO A 523 -28.95 -3.32 -8.73
CA PRO A 523 -30.18 -3.73 -8.09
C PRO A 523 -30.19 -5.24 -7.81
N PRO A 524 -30.79 -5.68 -6.70
CA PRO A 524 -30.94 -7.11 -6.42
C PRO A 524 -31.81 -7.78 -7.49
N PRO A 525 -31.66 -9.09 -7.76
CA PRO A 525 -32.48 -9.79 -8.74
C PRO A 525 -33.96 -9.84 -8.34
N ALA A 526 -34.84 -10.11 -9.32
CA ALA A 526 -36.25 -10.38 -9.05
C ALA A 526 -36.39 -11.57 -8.08
N GLY A 527 -37.26 -11.43 -7.08
CA GLY A 527 -37.47 -12.47 -6.04
C GLY A 527 -36.44 -12.48 -4.91
N ALA A 528 -35.43 -11.61 -4.95
CA ALA A 528 -34.53 -11.43 -3.80
C ALA A 528 -35.30 -10.87 -2.58
N PRO A 529 -34.93 -11.24 -1.34
CA PRO A 529 -35.60 -10.75 -0.13
C PRO A 529 -35.65 -9.22 -0.04
N GLU A 530 -34.64 -8.54 -0.57
CA GLU A 530 -34.55 -7.08 -0.64
C GLU A 530 -35.67 -6.48 -1.51
N ARG A 531 -36.22 -7.24 -2.46
CA ARG A 531 -37.37 -6.80 -3.27
C ARG A 531 -38.72 -7.11 -2.64
N THR A 532 -38.77 -7.78 -1.49
CA THR A 532 -40.02 -8.06 -0.80
C THR A 532 -40.66 -6.76 -0.30
N LEU A 533 -41.88 -6.48 -0.76
CA LEU A 533 -42.67 -5.34 -0.30
C LEU A 533 -43.41 -5.75 0.96
N TYR A 534 -43.04 -5.15 2.09
CA TYR A 534 -43.75 -5.29 3.37
C TYR A 534 -44.88 -4.26 3.52
#